data_AF-A0A836QJY5-F1
#
_entry.id   AF-A0A836QJY5-F1
#
_cell.length_a   1.000
_cell.length_b   1.000
_cell.length_c   1.000
_cell.angle_alpha   90.00
_cell.angle_beta   90.00
_cell.angle_gamma   90.00
#
_symmetry.space_group_name_H-M   'P 1'
#
loop_
_entity.id
_entity.type
_entity.pdbx_description
1 polymer ?
#
loop_
_entity_poly.entity_id
_entity_poly.type
_entity_poly.pdbx_seq_one_letter_code
_entity_poly.pdbx_strand_id
1 'polypeptide(L)'
;AAIDHVISMESETAADDWVSAGVLSDGSYGIEAGLIFSFPVRSDGKRCSIVEGVELSDFAREKIEATLAELKEEKVVVADLL
;
A
#
# COMPACT_ATOMS: atom_id res chain seq x y z
N ALA A 1 -15.58 6.61 -1.42
CA ALA A 1 -14.12 6.41 -1.32
C ALA A 1 -13.59 6.69 0.07
N ALA A 2 -13.56 7.94 0.57
CA ALA A 2 -12.97 8.23 1.88
C ALA A 2 -13.68 7.56 3.07
N ILE A 3 -15.03 7.59 3.10
CA ILE A 3 -15.81 6.91 4.14
C ILE A 3 -15.62 5.39 4.03
N ASP A 4 -15.71 4.84 2.81
CA ASP A 4 -15.52 3.40 2.58
C ASP A 4 -14.14 2.92 3.02
N HIS A 5 -13.11 3.76 2.83
CA HIS A 5 -11.77 3.50 3.30
C HIS A 5 -11.71 3.44 4.83
N VAL A 6 -12.31 4.40 5.54
CA VAL A 6 -12.35 4.33 7.02
C VAL A 6 -13.11 3.08 7.48
N ILE A 7 -14.25 2.77 6.85
CA ILE A 7 -15.02 1.56 7.19
C ILE A 7 -14.19 0.29 6.94
N SER A 8 -13.45 0.20 5.83
CA SER A 8 -12.65 -0.98 5.52
C SER A 8 -11.42 -1.15 6.42
N MET A 9 -10.89 -0.05 6.96
CA MET A 9 -9.82 -0.12 7.96
C MET A 9 -10.35 -0.56 9.34
N GLU A 10 -11.56 -0.14 9.72
CA GLU A 10 -12.15 -0.39 11.05
C GLU A 10 -12.99 -1.68 11.13
N SER A 11 -13.30 -2.29 9.99
CA SER A 11 -14.15 -3.49 9.92
C SER A 11 -13.32 -4.71 9.49
N GLU A 12 -13.69 -5.88 9.99
CA GLU A 12 -13.11 -7.13 9.50
C GLU A 12 -13.39 -7.29 8.00
N THR A 13 -12.33 -7.47 7.23
CA THR A 13 -12.39 -7.74 5.79
C THR A 13 -12.64 -9.24 5.59
N ALA A 14 -13.47 -9.61 4.61
CA ALA A 14 -13.75 -11.02 4.32
C ALA A 14 -12.46 -11.82 4.02
N ALA A 15 -12.43 -13.10 4.42
CA ALA A 15 -11.22 -13.92 4.38
C ALA A 15 -10.65 -14.14 2.97
N ASP A 16 -11.50 -14.06 1.95
CA ASP A 16 -11.18 -14.21 0.52
C ASP A 16 -11.06 -12.86 -0.21
N ASP A 17 -11.09 -11.73 0.53
CA ASP A 17 -11.08 -10.38 -0.04
C ASP A 17 -9.96 -9.50 0.55
N TRP A 18 -9.69 -8.38 -0.12
CA TRP A 18 -8.80 -7.30 0.34
C TRP A 18 -9.18 -5.97 -0.30
N VAL A 19 -8.71 -4.87 0.30
CA VAL A 19 -8.91 -3.52 -0.23
C VAL A 19 -7.57 -2.88 -0.57
N SER A 20 -7.57 -1.88 -1.46
CA SER A 20 -6.38 -1.07 -1.73
C SER A 20 -6.28 0.09 -0.75
N ALA A 21 -5.12 0.25 -0.12
CA ALA A 21 -4.86 1.33 0.83
C ALA A 21 -3.41 1.80 0.78
N GLY A 22 -3.23 3.13 0.80
CA GLY A 22 -1.93 3.76 1.04
C GLY A 22 -1.51 3.54 2.49
N VAL A 23 -0.56 2.64 2.72
CA VAL A 23 -0.02 2.34 4.05
C VAL A 23 1.51 2.47 4.05
N LEU A 24 2.09 2.55 5.25
CA LEU A 24 3.54 2.58 5.41
C LEU A 24 4.11 1.23 4.98
N SER A 25 4.97 1.24 3.96
CA SER A 25 5.66 0.04 3.50
C SER A 25 6.52 -0.55 4.62
N ASP A 26 6.46 -1.86 4.78
CA ASP A 26 7.32 -2.67 5.64
C ASP A 26 8.44 -3.39 4.87
N GLY A 27 8.59 -3.11 3.57
CA GLY A 27 9.48 -3.86 2.67
C GLY A 27 8.76 -4.84 1.74
N SER A 28 7.46 -5.07 1.96
CA SER A 28 6.63 -5.95 1.13
C SER A 28 6.75 -5.61 -0.36
N TYR A 29 6.79 -6.64 -1.20
CA TYR A 29 6.89 -6.52 -2.66
C TYR A 29 8.12 -5.73 -3.18
N GLY A 30 9.18 -5.60 -2.35
CA GLY A 30 10.39 -4.85 -2.73
C GLY A 30 10.23 -3.33 -2.65
N ILE A 31 9.14 -2.86 -2.05
CA ILE A 31 8.87 -1.43 -1.84
C ILE A 31 9.66 -0.93 -0.63
N GLU A 32 10.41 0.15 -0.77
CA GLU A 32 11.25 0.72 0.31
C GLU A 32 10.45 0.94 1.60
N ALA A 33 10.94 0.39 2.71
CA ALA A 33 10.29 0.55 4.01
C ALA A 33 10.22 2.03 4.42
N GLY A 34 9.09 2.45 4.98
CA GLY A 34 8.84 3.84 5.36
C GLY A 34 8.29 4.73 4.23
N LEU A 35 8.14 4.22 3.00
CA LEU A 35 7.39 4.90 1.95
C LEU A 35 5.89 4.64 2.10
N ILE A 36 5.05 5.67 1.99
CA ILE A 36 3.61 5.46 1.84
C ILE A 36 3.33 4.98 0.42
N PHE A 37 2.81 3.76 0.28
CA PHE A 37 2.50 3.16 -1.01
C PHE A 37 1.17 2.40 -0.93
N SER A 38 0.47 2.27 -2.05
CA SER A 38 -0.82 1.57 -2.08
C SER A 38 -0.61 0.05 -2.19
N PHE A 39 -1.08 -0.70 -1.19
CA PHE A 39 -0.99 -2.15 -1.15
C PHE A 39 -2.36 -2.81 -1.06
N PRO A 40 -2.49 -4.10 -1.45
CA PRO A 40 -3.61 -4.91 -1.01
C PRO A 40 -3.49 -5.13 0.50
N VAL A 41 -4.51 -4.74 1.26
CA VAL A 41 -4.53 -4.87 2.71
C VAL A 41 -5.81 -5.55 3.19
N ARG A 42 -5.68 -6.24 4.34
CA ARG A 42 -6.78 -6.86 5.06
C ARG A 42 -6.83 -6.33 6.49
N SER A 43 -8.02 -5.96 6.95
CA SER A 43 -8.27 -5.60 8.35
C SER A 43 -8.90 -6.76 9.12
N ASP A 44 -8.48 -6.96 10.36
CA ASP A 44 -9.14 -7.84 11.35
C ASP A 44 -10.17 -7.08 12.22
N GLY A 45 -10.52 -5.83 11.82
CA GLY A 45 -11.38 -4.92 12.59
C GLY A 45 -10.64 -4.17 13.70
N LYS A 46 -9.32 -4.35 13.84
CA LYS A 46 -8.46 -3.62 14.78
C LYS A 46 -7.14 -3.17 14.16
N ARG A 47 -6.61 -3.97 13.24
CA ARG A 47 -5.33 -3.76 12.57
C ARG A 47 -5.46 -4.12 11.10
N CYS A 48 -4.87 -3.28 10.26
CA CYS A 48 -4.65 -3.58 8.86
C CYS A 48 -3.27 -4.18 8.64
N SER A 49 -3.21 -5.18 7.77
CA SER A 49 -1.98 -5.87 7.38
C SER A 49 -1.91 -5.99 5.86
N ILE A 50 -0.70 -5.89 5.32
CA ILE A 50 -0.46 -6.09 3.89
C ILE A 50 -0.69 -7.57 3.58
N VAL A 51 -1.47 -7.84 2.53
CA VAL A 51 -1.67 -9.21 2.03
C VAL A 51 -0.39 -9.62 1.31
N GLU A 52 0.20 -10.73 1.73
CA GLU A 52 1.40 -11.32 1.11
C GLU A 52 1.02 -12.38 0.07
N GLY A 53 1.98 -12.74 -0.80
CA GLY A 53 1.85 -13.86 -1.73
C GLY A 53 1.03 -13.56 -2.99
N VAL A 54 0.70 -12.30 -3.27
CA VAL A 54 0.07 -11.91 -4.54
C VAL A 54 1.09 -12.04 -5.67
N GLU A 55 0.78 -12.85 -6.67
CA GLU A 55 1.63 -12.98 -7.86
C GLU A 55 1.56 -11.70 -8.69
N LEU A 56 2.71 -11.07 -8.89
CA LEU A 56 2.86 -9.91 -9.75
C LEU A 56 3.32 -10.34 -11.14
N SER A 57 2.51 -10.05 -12.16
CA SER A 57 2.91 -10.17 -13.55
C SER A 57 3.98 -9.14 -13.90
N ASP A 58 4.74 -9.37 -14.97
CA ASP A 58 5.78 -8.43 -15.41
C ASP A 58 5.20 -7.04 -15.73
N PHE A 59 4.00 -6.99 -16.31
CA PHE A 59 3.27 -5.73 -16.53
C PHE A 59 2.96 -5.01 -15.21
N ALA A 60 2.51 -5.74 -14.19
CA ALA A 60 2.22 -5.15 -12.88
C ALA A 60 3.51 -4.60 -12.23
N ARG A 61 4.61 -5.34 -12.32
CA ARG A 61 5.92 -4.91 -11.80
C ARG A 61 6.41 -3.63 -12.47
N GLU A 62 6.35 -3.55 -13.79
CA GLU A 62 6.76 -2.35 -14.54
C GLU A 62 5.96 -1.11 -14.09
N LYS A 63 4.64 -1.27 -13.89
CA LYS A 63 3.80 -0.16 -13.40
C LYS A 63 4.10 0.23 -11.96
N ILE A 64 4.34 -0.75 -11.10
CA ILE A 64 4.76 -0.51 -9.71
C ILE A 64 6.09 0.25 -9.68
N GLU A 65 7.08 -0.15 -10.48
CA GLU A 65 8.38 0.51 -10.56
C GLU A 65 8.26 1.96 -11.02
N ALA A 66 7.41 2.25 -12.02
CA ALA A 66 7.16 3.62 -12.48
C ALA A 66 6.56 4.50 -11.36
N THR A 67 5.55 4.00 -10.64
CA THR A 67 4.95 4.72 -9.50
C THR A 67 5.92 4.89 -8.34
N LEU A 68 6.81 3.93 -8.10
CA LEU A 68 7.85 4.05 -7.08
C LEU A 68 8.86 5.14 -7.40
N ALA A 69 9.24 5.29 -8.66
CA ALA A 69 10.15 6.36 -9.09
C ALA A 69 9.52 7.73 -8.80
N GLU A 70 8.24 7.92 -9.18
CA GLU A 70 7.48 9.15 -8.93
C GLU A 70 7.42 9.48 -7.43
N LEU A 71 7.04 8.53 -6.56
CA LEU A 71 6.96 8.76 -5.12
C LEU A 71 8.31 9.07 -4.47
N LYS A 72 9.40 8.51 -4.99
CA LYS A 72 10.75 8.84 -4.51
C LYS A 72 11.14 10.26 -4.89
N GLU A 73 10.80 10.69 -6.10
CA GLU A 73 11.02 12.08 -6.53
C GLU A 73 10.22 13.05 -5.65
N GLU A 74 8.94 12.77 -5.37
CA GLU A 74 8.10 13.58 -4.47
C GLU A 74 8.68 13.66 -3.05
N LYS A 75 9.15 12.53 -2.50
CA LYS A 75 9.80 12.48 -1.18
C LYS A 75 11.03 13.37 -1.11
N VAL A 76 11.82 13.44 -2.17
CA VAL A 76 12.99 14.34 -2.25
C VAL A 76 12.55 15.81 -2.30
N VAL A 77 11.52 16.13 -3.07
CA VAL A 77 11.02 17.52 -3.20
C VAL A 77 10.54 18.10 -1.87
N VAL A 78 9.94 17.27 -1.01
CA VAL A 78 9.44 17.70 0.31
C VAL A 78 10.43 17.49 1.46
N ALA A 79 11.65 17.01 1.18
CA ALA A 79 12.61 16.63 2.21
C ALA A 79 12.98 17.78 3.17
N ASP A 80 13.02 19.01 2.66
CA ASP A 80 13.36 20.21 3.45
C ASP A 80 12.17 20.75 4.30
N LEU A 81 11.00 20.11 4.24
CA LEU A 81 9.79 20.48 5.01
C LEU A 81 9.55 19.60 6.25
N LEU A 82 10.44 18.65 6.53
CA LEU A 82 10.34 17.65 7.60
C LEU A 82 11.32 17.94 8.75
#